data_AF-A0A968JD03-F1
#
_entry.id   AF-A0A968JD03-F1
#
_cell.length_a   1.000
_cell.length_b   1.000
_cell.length_c   1.000
_cell.angle_alpha   90.00
_cell.angle_beta   90.00
_cell.angle_gamma   90.00
#
_symmetry.space_group_name_H-M   'P 1'
#
loop_
_entity.id
_entity.type
_entity.pdbx_description
1 polymer ?
#
loop_
_entity_poly.entity_id
_entity_poly.type
_entity_poly.pdbx_seq_one_letter_code
_entity_poly.pdbx_strand_id
1 'polypeptide(L)'
;NYSYVKRSIYVDQLEIYYRYFDRDNVLILESESLFDNPRFVLSKIQDFIGVEPYDYVKSTFKPHNPGSYQNKLQLNTRLQLEKLFEEYNRMLINMTGHEFSWISK
;
A
#
# COMPACT_ATOMS: atom_id res chain seq x y z
N ASN A 1 0.74 11.91 -20.74
CA ASN A 1 -0.19 10.92 -20.17
C ASN A 1 0.17 10.75 -18.68
N TYR A 2 -0.37 11.59 -17.80
CA TYR A 2 0.01 11.76 -16.39
C TYR A 2 -0.69 10.78 -15.42
N SER A 3 -1.23 9.69 -15.96
CA SER A 3 -2.19 8.86 -15.23
C SER A 3 -1.53 8.03 -14.10
N TYR A 4 -0.22 7.77 -14.16
CA TYR A 4 0.49 7.03 -13.11
C TYR A 4 0.75 7.90 -11.88
N VAL A 5 1.28 9.12 -12.07
CA VAL A 5 1.58 10.04 -10.96
C VAL A 5 0.31 10.32 -10.15
N LYS A 6 -0.78 10.71 -10.82
CA LYS A 6 -2.04 11.02 -10.13
C LYS A 6 -2.61 9.83 -9.36
N ARG A 7 -2.47 8.60 -9.88
CA ARG A 7 -2.92 7.38 -9.18
C ARG A 7 -2.01 6.97 -8.01
N SER A 8 -0.79 7.48 -7.96
CA SER A 8 0.12 7.28 -6.83
C SER A 8 -0.06 8.31 -5.72
N ILE A 9 -0.90 9.32 -5.90
CA ILE A 9 -1.30 10.24 -4.83
C ILE A 9 -2.41 9.56 -4.03
N TYR A 10 -2.02 8.81 -3.00
CA TYR A 10 -2.96 8.01 -2.20
C TYR A 10 -3.85 8.86 -1.30
N VAL A 11 -3.37 10.02 -0.84
CA VAL A 11 -4.14 10.92 0.02
C VAL A 11 -5.44 11.38 -0.66
N ASP A 12 -5.38 11.84 -1.92
CA ASP A 12 -6.54 12.24 -2.72
C ASP A 12 -7.58 11.12 -2.84
N GLN A 13 -7.12 9.88 -2.94
CA GLN A 13 -8.00 8.71 -3.07
C GLN A 13 -8.64 8.37 -1.73
N LEU A 14 -7.87 8.36 -0.65
CA LEU A 14 -8.36 8.12 0.71
C LEU A 14 -9.38 9.18 1.16
N GLU A 15 -9.19 10.44 0.79
CA GLU A 15 -10.20 11.50 1.06
C GLU A 15 -11.56 11.23 0.43
N ILE A 16 -11.60 10.51 -0.70
CA ILE A 16 -12.86 10.11 -1.31
C ILE A 16 -13.50 8.99 -0.47
N TYR A 17 -12.73 7.98 -0.06
CA TYR A 17 -13.26 6.91 0.79
C TYR A 17 -13.75 7.43 2.15
N TYR A 18 -12.97 8.28 2.81
CA TYR A 18 -13.34 8.86 4.11
C TYR A 18 -14.51 9.84 4.06
N ARG A 19 -14.97 10.25 2.88
CA ARG A 19 -16.24 10.98 2.73
C ARG A 19 -17.47 10.08 2.87
N TYR A 20 -17.33 8.78 2.62
CA TYR A 20 -18.45 7.84 2.58
C TYR A 20 -18.36 6.72 3.61
N PHE A 21 -17.17 6.46 4.14
CA PHE A 21 -16.91 5.40 5.11
C PHE A 21 -16.16 5.96 6.33
N ASP A 22 -16.57 5.53 7.51
CA ASP A 22 -15.79 5.75 8.73
C ASP A 22 -14.40 5.12 8.60
N ARG A 23 -13.42 5.70 9.30
CA ARG A 23 -12.02 5.25 9.25
C ARG A 23 -11.86 3.78 9.62
N ASP A 24 -12.63 3.32 10.60
CA ASP A 24 -12.62 1.93 11.07
C ASP A 24 -13.19 0.95 10.03
N ASN A 25 -13.89 1.45 9.01
CA ASN A 25 -14.40 0.66 7.87
C ASN A 25 -13.47 0.70 6.65
N VAL A 26 -12.22 1.15 6.82
CA VAL A 26 -11.20 1.17 5.76
C VAL A 26 -9.89 0.59 6.29
N LEU A 27 -9.53 -0.61 5.81
CA LEU A 27 -8.25 -1.24 6.11
C LEU A 27 -7.19 -0.84 5.09
N ILE A 28 -6.06 -0.29 5.56
CA ILE A 28 -4.90 0.07 4.74
C ILE A 28 -3.78 -0.95 4.99
N LEU A 29 -3.22 -1.51 3.92
CA LEU A 29 -2.19 -2.55 3.96
C LEU A 29 -1.06 -2.22 2.99
N GLU A 30 0.18 -2.55 3.38
CA GLU A 30 1.35 -2.44 2.51
C GLU A 30 1.52 -3.71 1.68
N SER A 31 1.79 -3.54 0.39
CA SER A 31 2.04 -4.67 -0.51
C SER A 31 3.27 -5.47 -0.10
N GLU A 32 4.28 -4.77 0.42
CA GLU A 32 5.53 -5.30 0.96
C GLU A 32 5.24 -6.27 2.10
N SER A 33 4.36 -5.89 3.03
CA SER A 33 3.94 -6.77 4.13
C SER A 33 3.20 -8.01 3.62
N LEU A 34 2.41 -7.89 2.56
CA LEU A 34 1.71 -9.02 1.94
C LEU A 34 2.70 -9.99 1.27
N PHE A 35 3.74 -9.48 0.60
CA PHE A 35 4.76 -10.32 -0.03
C PHE A 35 5.68 -10.99 1.00
N ASP A 36 6.05 -10.27 2.05
CA ASP A 36 6.97 -10.76 3.08
C ASP A 36 6.28 -11.69 4.08
N ASN A 37 5.04 -11.38 4.48
CA ASN A 37 4.27 -12.14 5.46
C ASN A 37 2.78 -12.26 5.10
N PRO A 38 2.45 -13.02 4.04
CA PRO A 38 1.07 -13.11 3.54
C PRO A 38 0.09 -13.65 4.57
N ARG A 39 0.51 -14.58 5.43
CA ARG A 39 -0.35 -15.17 6.47
C ARG A 39 -0.83 -14.13 7.48
N PHE A 40 0.07 -13.26 7.92
CA PHE A 40 -0.26 -12.18 8.86
C PHE A 40 -1.17 -11.13 8.22
N VAL A 41 -0.92 -10.77 6.96
CA VAL A 41 -1.77 -9.79 6.27
C VAL A 41 -3.15 -10.37 6.00
N LEU A 42 -3.24 -11.64 5.60
CA LEU A 42 -4.54 -12.31 5.40
C LEU A 42 -5.33 -12.44 6.69
N SER A 43 -4.68 -12.74 7.83
CA SER A 43 -5.40 -12.78 9.12
C SER A 43 -6.00 -11.40 9.46
N LYS A 44 -5.25 -10.30 9.25
CA LYS A 44 -5.79 -8.94 9.41
C LYS A 44 -6.99 -8.67 8.51
N ILE A 45 -6.96 -9.15 7.27
CA ILE A 45 -8.09 -9.02 6.34
C ILE A 45 -9.29 -9.79 6.89
N GLN A 46 -9.10 -11.03 7.35
CA GLN A 46 -10.18 -11.85 7.92
C GLN A 46 -10.83 -11.19 9.14
N ASP A 47 -10.00 -10.69 10.06
CA ASP A 47 -10.46 -9.96 11.24
C ASP A 47 -11.27 -8.71 10.84
N PHE A 48 -10.78 -7.96 9.86
CA PHE A 48 -11.43 -6.74 9.39
C PHE A 48 -12.79 -6.99 8.72
N ILE A 49 -12.92 -8.04 7.91
CA ILE A 49 -14.19 -8.38 7.25
C ILE A 49 -15.11 -9.25 8.14
N GLY A 50 -14.65 -9.63 9.33
CA GLY A 50 -15.44 -10.39 10.31
C GLY A 50 -15.76 -11.83 9.89
N VAL A 51 -14.86 -12.50 9.17
CA VAL A 51 -15.02 -13.92 8.81
C VAL A 51 -14.24 -14.82 9.76
N GLU A 52 -14.68 -16.08 9.86
CA GLU A 52 -13.95 -17.09 10.63
C GLU A 52 -12.49 -17.21 10.17
N PRO A 53 -11.52 -17.20 11.11
CA PRO A 53 -10.11 -17.34 10.79
C PRO A 53 -9.83 -18.63 10.01
N TYR A 54 -9.00 -18.54 8.97
CA TYR A 54 -8.58 -19.69 8.18
C TYR A 54 -7.14 -20.03 8.52
N ASP A 55 -6.88 -21.31 8.76
CA ASP A 55 -5.53 -21.78 9.06
C ASP A 55 -4.71 -21.94 7.77
N TYR A 56 -3.82 -20.96 7.54
CA TYR A 56 -2.90 -20.94 6.41
C TYR A 56 -1.62 -21.77 6.62
N VAL A 57 -1.48 -22.56 7.69
CA VAL A 57 -0.25 -23.37 7.97
C VAL A 57 0.12 -24.28 6.80
N LYS A 58 -0.88 -24.82 6.10
CA LYS A 58 -0.67 -25.70 4.93
C LYS A 58 -0.70 -24.96 3.59
N SER A 59 -0.93 -23.64 3.59
CA SER A 59 -1.00 -22.84 2.37
C SER A 59 0.40 -22.50 1.86
N THR A 60 0.54 -22.49 0.53
CA THR A 60 1.74 -21.99 -0.12
C THR A 60 1.42 -20.70 -0.85
N PHE A 61 2.23 -19.66 -0.62
CA PHE A 61 2.06 -18.35 -1.24
C PHE A 61 3.20 -18.13 -2.21
N LYS A 62 2.87 -17.83 -3.46
CA LYS A 62 3.83 -17.46 -4.50
C LYS A 62 3.27 -16.29 -5.30
N PRO A 63 4.07 -15.28 -5.64
CA PRO A 63 3.64 -14.24 -6.56
C PRO A 63 3.23 -14.87 -7.89
N HIS A 64 2.04 -14.54 -8.37
CA HIS A 64 1.58 -14.90 -9.70
C HIS A 64 1.86 -13.75 -10.66
N ASN A 65 2.37 -14.06 -11.86
CA ASN A 65 2.75 -13.08 -12.87
C ASN A 65 3.70 -11.97 -12.35
N PRO A 66 4.85 -12.33 -11.75
CA PRO A 66 5.80 -11.31 -11.29
C PRO A 66 6.24 -10.47 -12.49
N GLY A 67 6.04 -9.15 -12.40
CA GLY A 67 6.52 -8.24 -13.43
C GLY A 67 8.04 -8.32 -13.57
N SER A 68 8.54 -8.36 -14.80
CA SER A 68 9.97 -8.29 -15.08
C SER A 68 10.35 -6.86 -15.52
N TYR A 69 10.90 -6.09 -14.59
CA TYR A 69 11.43 -4.76 -14.89
C TYR A 69 12.94 -4.88 -15.13
N GLN A 70 13.34 -4.94 -16.39
CA GLN A 70 14.76 -5.06 -16.76
C GLN A 70 15.53 -3.74 -16.64
N ASN A 71 14.82 -2.61 -16.77
CA ASN A 71 15.42 -1.29 -16.72
C ASN A 71 15.35 -0.72 -15.31
N LYS A 72 16.51 -0.38 -14.75
CA LYS A 72 16.58 0.41 -13.51
C LYS A 72 16.11 1.83 -13.80
N LEU A 73 15.30 2.37 -12.89
CA LEU A 73 14.91 3.78 -12.93
C LEU A 73 16.16 4.67 -12.84
N GLN A 74 16.24 5.70 -13.68
CA GLN A 74 17.33 6.66 -13.61
C GLN A 74 17.30 7.41 -12.26
N LEU A 75 18.47 7.65 -11.67
CA LEU A 75 18.59 8.31 -10.37
C LEU A 75 17.90 9.68 -10.34
N ASN A 76 18.09 10.49 -11.37
CA ASN A 76 17.47 11.81 -11.46
C ASN A 76 15.93 11.71 -11.47
N THR A 77 15.37 10.75 -12.20
CA THR A 77 13.92 10.52 -12.20
C THR A 77 13.43 10.09 -10.81
N ARG A 78 14.16 9.22 -10.12
CA ARG A 78 13.85 8.82 -8.75
C ARG A 78 13.81 10.03 -7.81
N LEU A 79 14.86 10.84 -7.77
CA LEU A 79 14.94 12.02 -6.91
C LEU A 79 13.83 13.04 -7.20
N GLN A 80 13.48 13.21 -8.48
CA GLN A 80 12.37 14.06 -8.88
C GLN A 80 11.02 13.54 -8.38
N LEU A 81 10.79 12.22 -8.44
CA LEU A 81 9.57 11.60 -7.93
C LEU A 81 9.51 11.65 -6.40
N GLU A 82 10.61 11.35 -5.70
CA GLU A 82 10.68 11.45 -4.24
C GLU A 82 10.33 12.87 -3.77
N LYS A 83 10.94 13.89 -4.40
CA LYS A 83 10.60 15.30 -4.13
C LYS A 83 9.15 15.63 -4.46
N LEU A 84 8.61 15.09 -5.56
CA LEU A 84 7.22 15.31 -5.96
C LEU A 84 6.22 14.72 -4.95
N PHE A 85 6.55 13.56 -4.37
CA PHE A 85 5.65 12.84 -3.45
C PHE A 85 5.84 13.20 -1.98
N GLU A 86 6.89 13.94 -1.60
CA GLU A 86 7.23 14.27 -0.21
C GLU A 86 6.04 14.84 0.59
N GLU A 87 5.36 15.85 0.06
CA GLU A 87 4.22 16.45 0.75
C GLU A 87 3.02 15.51 0.82
N TYR A 88 2.71 14.79 -0.26
CA TYR A 88 1.61 13.82 -0.27
C TYR A 88 1.85 12.67 0.70
N ASN A 89 3.10 12.22 0.84
CA ASN A 89 3.52 11.20 1.79
C ASN A 89 3.35 11.68 3.24
N ARG A 90 3.74 12.92 3.54
CA ARG A 90 3.50 13.54 4.86
C ARG A 90 2.01 13.65 5.17
N MET A 91 1.20 14.08 4.20
CA MET A 91 -0.25 14.15 4.37
C MET A 91 -0.86 12.76 4.58
N LEU A 92 -0.37 11.75 3.85
CA LEU A 92 -0.83 10.37 3.99
C LEU A 92 -0.54 9.84 5.39
N ILE A 93 0.69 9.98 5.91
CA ILE A 93 1.06 9.57 7.27
C ILE A 93 0.16 10.27 8.30
N ASN A 94 0.00 11.60 8.19
CA ASN A 94 -0.87 12.35 9.11
C ASN A 94 -2.33 11.89 9.03
N MET A 95 -2.80 11.55 7.83
CA MET A 95 -4.17 11.13 7.59
C MET A 95 -4.45 9.72 8.14
N THR A 96 -3.51 8.80 8.03
CA THR A 96 -3.69 7.39 8.40
C THR A 96 -3.15 7.06 9.79
N GLY A 97 -2.24 7.88 10.32
CA GLY A 97 -1.45 7.56 11.51
C GLY A 97 -0.48 6.39 11.30
N HIS A 98 -0.28 5.96 10.05
CA HIS A 98 0.55 4.80 9.69
C HIS A 98 1.81 5.25 8.96
N GLU A 99 2.96 4.77 9.45
CA GLU A 99 4.26 4.97 8.81
C GLU A 99 4.48 3.90 7.74
N PHE A 100 4.72 4.32 6.50
CA PHE A 100 4.86 3.40 5.38
C PHE A 100 6.32 3.07 5.09
N SER A 101 6.61 1.78 4.88
CA SER A 101 7.98 1.27 4.73
C SER A 101 8.74 1.84 3.54
N TRP A 102 8.05 2.38 2.53
CA TRP A 102 8.68 3.02 1.36
C TRP A 102 8.99 4.50 1.55
N ILE A 103 8.47 5.14 2.60
CA ILE A 103 8.76 6.56 2.91
C ILE A 103 10.03 6.65 3.77
N SER A 104 10.22 5.69 4.67
CA SER A 104 11.33 5.67 5.64
C SER A 104 12.62 4.99 5.13
N LYS A 105 12.72 4.72 3.82
CA LYS A 105 13.89 4.11 3.16
C LYS A 105 14.71 5.16 2.43
#